data_AF-A0A5P1E5W1-F1
#
_entry.id   AF-A0A5P1E5W1-F1
#
_cell.length_a   1.000
_cell.length_b   1.000
_cell.length_c   1.000
_cell.angle_alpha   90.00
_cell.angle_beta   90.00
_cell.angle_gamma   90.00
#
_symmetry.space_group_name_H-M   'P 1'
#
loop_
_entity.id
_entity.type
_entity.pdbx_description
1 polymer ?
#
loop_
_entity_poly.entity_id
_entity_poly.type
_entity_poly.pdbx_seq_one_letter_code
_entity_poly.pdbx_strand_id
1 'polypeptide(L)'
;MVKLAFGSFGDSFSPSSLRSYLAEFIATLLFVFAGVGSAIAYGKLTADAALDPAGLVAVAIAHAFALFVGVSMAANISGGHLNPAVTLGLAIGGTA
;
A
#
# COMPACT_ATOMS: atom_id res chain seq x y z
N MET A 1 20.35 -12.62 -8.19
CA MET A 1 21.43 -12.57 -7.19
C MET A 1 20.95 -11.64 -6.09
N VAL A 2 20.98 -12.05 -4.82
CA VAL A 2 20.57 -11.20 -3.68
C VAL A 2 21.58 -10.06 -3.52
N LYS A 3 21.10 -8.82 -3.38
CA LYS A 3 21.93 -7.62 -3.21
C LYS A 3 21.32 -6.79 -2.08
N LEU A 4 21.91 -6.84 -0.89
CA LEU A 4 21.45 -6.05 0.25
C LEU A 4 22.34 -4.82 0.41
N ALA A 5 21.72 -3.65 0.55
CA ALA A 5 22.39 -2.40 0.92
C ALA A 5 21.78 -1.87 2.23
N PHE A 6 22.59 -1.72 3.27
CA PHE A 6 22.13 -1.25 4.58
C PHE A 6 21.90 0.28 4.64
N GLY A 7 22.37 1.03 3.64
CA GLY A 7 22.23 2.48 3.62
C GLY A 7 23.04 3.20 4.71
N SER A 8 22.65 4.44 5.00
CA SER A 8 23.26 5.25 6.08
C SER A 8 22.20 6.12 6.75
N PHE A 9 22.39 6.43 8.04
CA PHE A 9 21.44 7.28 8.78
C PHE A 9 21.27 8.67 8.15
N GLY A 10 22.34 9.26 7.63
CA GLY A 10 22.27 10.59 6.98
C GLY A 10 21.33 10.60 5.78
N ASP A 11 21.32 9.51 5.00
CA ASP A 11 20.43 9.34 3.86
C ASP A 11 18.98 9.04 4.30
N SER A 12 18.81 8.17 5.31
CA SER A 12 17.48 7.83 5.85
C SER A 12 16.77 9.01 6.52
N PHE A 13 17.51 9.97 7.09
CA PHE A 13 16.94 11.19 7.68
C PHE A 13 17.03 12.41 6.75
N SER A 14 17.32 12.21 5.46
CA SER A 14 17.29 13.29 4.47
C SER A 14 15.86 13.82 4.26
N PRO A 15 15.68 15.08 3.82
CA PRO A 15 14.35 15.62 3.50
C PRO A 15 13.58 14.80 2.45
N SER A 16 14.26 14.18 1.49
CA SER A 16 13.65 13.28 0.49
C SER A 16 13.14 11.99 1.11
N SER A 17 13.90 11.38 2.01
CA SER A 17 13.49 10.15 2.71
C SER A 17 12.30 10.40 3.63
N LEU A 18 12.30 11.52 4.37
CA LEU A 18 11.14 11.91 5.19
C LEU A 18 9.87 12.13 4.37
N ARG A 19 9.99 12.74 3.18
CA ARG A 19 8.86 12.87 2.24
C ARG A 19 8.40 11.50 1.74
N SER A 20 9.33 10.59 1.47
CA SER A 20 9.02 9.22 1.03
C SER A 20 8.23 8.46 2.09
N TYR A 21 8.64 8.54 3.35
CA TYR A 21 7.93 7.90 4.47
C TYR A 21 6.52 8.45 4.64
N LEU A 22 6.34 9.76 4.54
CA LEU A 22 5.03 10.38 4.62
C LEU A 22 4.15 9.99 3.42
N ALA A 23 4.71 9.91 2.22
CA ALA A 23 3.99 9.44 1.03
C ALA A 23 3.54 7.98 1.18
N GLU A 24 4.41 7.07 1.64
CA GLU A 24 4.05 5.69 1.95
C GLU A 24 2.95 5.61 3.02
N PHE A 25 3.06 6.42 4.07
CA PHE A 25 2.05 6.46 5.14
C PHE A 25 0.67 6.88 4.61
N ILE A 26 0.58 8.00 3.87
CA ILE A 26 -0.69 8.51 3.34
C ILE A 26 -1.26 7.54 2.31
N ALA A 27 -0.43 7.04 1.38
CA ALA A 27 -0.88 6.14 0.33
C ALA A 27 -1.37 4.80 0.89
N THR A 28 -0.67 4.23 1.88
CA THR A 28 -1.10 3.02 2.59
C THR A 28 -2.37 3.26 3.41
N LEU A 29 -2.49 4.42 4.07
CA LEU A 29 -3.69 4.80 4.81
C LEU A 29 -4.91 4.82 3.89
N LEU A 30 -4.82 5.46 2.72
CA LEU A 30 -5.92 5.53 1.76
C LEU A 30 -6.26 4.15 1.18
N PHE A 31 -5.23 3.36 0.84
CA PHE A 31 -5.41 1.99 0.37
C PHE A 31 -6.19 1.13 1.37
N VAL A 32 -5.75 1.10 2.63
CA VAL A 32 -6.39 0.30 3.69
C VAL A 32 -7.78 0.85 4.02
N PHE A 33 -7.93 2.18 4.09
CA PHE A 33 -9.22 2.81 4.36
C PHE A 33 -10.28 2.41 3.33
N ALA A 34 -9.97 2.51 2.04
CA ALA A 34 -10.90 2.13 0.98
C ALA A 34 -11.11 0.61 0.92
N GLY A 35 -10.04 -0.19 1.02
CA GLY A 35 -10.10 -1.65 0.96
C GLY A 35 -10.91 -2.25 2.10
N VAL A 36 -10.51 -1.98 3.35
CA VAL A 36 -11.23 -2.46 4.54
C VAL A 36 -12.59 -1.80 4.67
N GLY A 37 -12.70 -0.51 4.33
CA GLY A 37 -13.97 0.21 4.31
C GLY A 37 -15.00 -0.45 3.39
N SER A 38 -14.58 -0.99 2.23
CA SER A 38 -15.49 -1.72 1.33
C SER A 38 -16.05 -3.00 1.95
N ALA A 39 -15.24 -3.74 2.72
CA ALA A 39 -15.70 -4.94 3.42
C ALA A 39 -16.69 -4.59 4.54
N ILE A 40 -16.41 -3.52 5.31
CA ILE A 40 -17.34 -3.01 6.33
C ILE A 40 -18.65 -2.54 5.68
N ALA A 41 -18.57 -1.82 4.55
CA ALA A 41 -19.74 -1.35 3.83
C ALA A 41 -20.62 -2.52 3.33
N TYR A 42 -20.00 -3.56 2.78
CA TYR A 42 -20.72 -4.78 2.39
C TYR A 42 -21.43 -5.43 3.58
N GLY A 43 -20.75 -5.58 4.72
CA GLY A 43 -21.37 -6.09 5.95
C GLY A 43 -22.59 -5.26 6.37
N LYS A 44 -22.49 -3.93 6.35
CA LYS A 44 -23.62 -3.05 6.67
C LYS A 44 -24.78 -3.12 5.69
N LEU A 45 -24.50 -3.28 4.39
CA LEU A 45 -25.54 -3.40 3.36
C LEU A 45 -26.26 -4.75 3.40
N THR A 46 -25.61 -5.79 3.93
CA THR A 46 -26.12 -7.18 3.94
C THR A 46 -26.56 -7.66 5.32
N ALA A 47 -26.57 -6.79 6.33
CA ALA A 47 -26.84 -7.15 7.72
C ALA A 47 -25.89 -8.25 8.24
N ASP A 48 -24.59 -8.08 7.97
CA ASP A 48 -23.49 -8.96 8.37
C ASP A 48 -23.64 -10.41 7.83
N ALA A 49 -24.19 -10.55 6.62
CA ALA A 49 -24.26 -11.84 5.94
C ALA A 49 -22.86 -12.39 5.59
N ALA A 50 -22.78 -13.70 5.38
CA ALA A 50 -21.57 -14.34 4.86
C ALA A 50 -21.22 -13.77 3.47
N LEU A 51 -19.92 -13.66 3.19
CA LEU A 51 -19.42 -13.13 1.93
C LEU A 51 -19.92 -13.97 0.75
N ASP A 52 -20.66 -13.33 -0.15
CA ASP A 52 -21.12 -13.90 -1.41
C ASP A 52 -20.23 -13.48 -2.59
N PRO A 53 -20.42 -14.07 -3.79
CA PRO A 53 -19.62 -13.70 -4.96
C PRO A 53 -19.69 -12.21 -5.34
N ALA A 54 -20.84 -11.57 -5.14
CA ALA A 54 -21.01 -10.14 -5.43
C ALA A 54 -20.18 -9.27 -4.47
N GLY A 55 -20.20 -9.59 -3.17
CA GLY A 55 -19.37 -8.95 -2.16
C GLY A 55 -17.88 -9.15 -2.41
N LEU A 56 -17.47 -10.36 -2.80
CA LEU A 56 -16.08 -10.64 -3.15
C LEU A 56 -15.60 -9.76 -4.31
N VAL A 57 -16.39 -9.65 -5.37
CA VAL A 57 -16.06 -8.79 -6.53
C VAL A 57 -15.99 -7.32 -6.11
N ALA A 58 -16.93 -6.84 -5.29
CA ALA A 58 -16.94 -5.46 -4.81
C ALA A 58 -15.67 -5.13 -4.00
N VAL A 59 -15.31 -5.98 -3.04
CA VAL A 59 -14.12 -5.80 -2.21
C VAL A 59 -12.84 -5.90 -3.06
N ALA A 60 -12.77 -6.84 -4.01
CA ALA A 60 -11.61 -7.00 -4.88
C ALA A 60 -11.37 -5.77 -5.77
N ILE A 61 -12.43 -5.22 -6.40
CA ILE A 61 -12.33 -4.02 -7.23
C ILE A 61 -11.95 -2.81 -6.38
N ALA A 62 -12.52 -2.66 -5.17
CA ALA A 62 -12.17 -1.58 -4.26
C ALA A 62 -10.68 -1.60 -3.89
N HIS A 63 -10.13 -2.78 -3.54
CA HIS A 63 -8.70 -2.92 -3.27
C HIS A 63 -7.84 -2.63 -4.51
N ALA A 64 -8.23 -3.14 -5.68
CA ALA A 64 -7.47 -2.94 -6.92
C ALA A 64 -7.36 -1.46 -7.30
N PHE A 65 -8.47 -0.72 -7.27
CA PHE A 65 -8.46 0.71 -7.58
C PHE A 65 -7.78 1.55 -6.50
N ALA A 66 -8.01 1.22 -5.22
CA ALA A 66 -7.34 1.92 -4.14
C ALA A 66 -5.81 1.74 -4.19
N LEU A 67 -5.34 0.52 -4.48
CA LEU A 67 -3.91 0.25 -4.66
C LEU A 67 -3.37 0.93 -5.92
N PHE A 68 -4.07 0.85 -7.05
CA PHE A 68 -3.67 1.54 -8.29
C PHE A 68 -3.48 3.04 -8.10
N VAL A 69 -4.45 3.70 -7.48
CA VAL A 69 -4.39 5.14 -7.17
C VAL A 69 -3.27 5.42 -6.17
N GLY A 70 -3.19 4.65 -5.08
CA GLY A 70 -2.18 4.84 -4.05
C GLY A 70 -0.75 4.72 -4.57
N VAL A 71 -0.46 3.69 -5.37
CA VAL A 71 0.83 3.51 -6.05
C VAL A 71 1.09 4.68 -7.01
N SER A 72 0.11 5.04 -7.85
CA SER A 72 0.27 6.14 -8.83
C SER A 72 0.59 7.49 -8.18
N MET A 73 -0.01 7.77 -7.02
CA MET A 73 0.23 8.99 -6.26
C MET A 73 1.61 9.02 -5.59
N ALA A 74 2.11 7.87 -5.14
CA ALA A 74 3.36 7.77 -4.39
C ALA A 74 4.59 7.43 -5.26
N ALA A 75 4.39 6.95 -6.50
CA ALA A 75 5.45 6.45 -7.38
C ALA A 75 6.64 7.40 -7.54
N ASN A 76 6.38 8.69 -7.79
CA ASN A 76 7.44 9.69 -8.01
C ASN A 76 7.97 10.33 -6.71
N ILE A 77 7.51 9.88 -5.54
CA ILE A 77 7.93 10.39 -4.23
C ILE A 77 8.70 9.32 -3.46
N SER A 78 8.11 8.13 -3.29
CA SER A 78 8.65 7.03 -2.48
C SER A 78 8.95 5.75 -3.26
N GLY A 79 8.55 5.67 -4.53
CA GLY A 79 8.50 4.40 -5.28
C GLY A 79 7.15 3.67 -5.17
N GLY A 80 6.27 4.10 -4.26
CA GLY A 80 4.89 3.62 -4.16
C GLY A 80 4.77 2.14 -3.81
N HIS A 81 5.41 1.70 -2.72
CA HIS A 81 5.40 0.29 -2.33
C HIS A 81 4.08 -0.11 -1.67
N LEU A 82 3.60 0.71 -0.73
CA LEU A 82 2.35 0.56 0.04
C LEU A 82 2.20 -0.79 0.78
N ASN A 83 3.27 -1.59 0.83
CA ASN A 83 3.24 -2.96 1.29
C ASN A 83 4.64 -3.38 1.78
N PRO A 84 4.77 -3.78 3.07
CA PRO A 84 6.05 -4.24 3.61
C PRO A 84 6.68 -5.40 2.85
N ALA A 85 5.89 -6.31 2.27
CA ALA A 85 6.41 -7.43 1.48
C ALA A 85 7.03 -6.95 0.15
N VAL A 86 6.46 -5.90 -0.46
CA VAL A 86 7.02 -5.25 -1.66
C VAL A 86 8.33 -4.56 -1.32
N THR A 87 8.35 -3.76 -0.25
CA THR A 87 9.58 -3.10 0.23
C THR A 87 10.67 -4.11 0.55
N LEU A 88 10.34 -5.22 1.22
CA LEU A 88 11.30 -6.28 1.53
C LEU A 88 11.84 -6.95 0.26
N GLY A 89 10.99 -7.23 -0.72
CA GLY A 89 11.41 -7.80 -2.01
C GLY A 89 12.40 -6.90 -2.75
N LEU A 90 12.12 -5.60 -2.79
CA LEU A 90 13.01 -4.60 -3.40
C LEU A 90 14.32 -4.44 -2.59
N ALA A 91 14.26 -4.53 -1.27
CA ALA A 91 15.45 -4.47 -0.42
C ALA A 91 16.37 -5.67 -0.67
N ILE A 92 15.82 -6.88 -0.79
CA ILE A 92 16.57 -8.10 -1.17
C ILE A 92 17.16 -7.98 -2.59
N GLY A 93 16.45 -7.28 -3.48
CA GLY A 93 16.92 -6.96 -4.83
C GLY A 93 17.95 -5.84 -4.91
N GLY A 94 18.13 -5.05 -3.84
CA GLY A 94 19.04 -3.92 -3.78
C GLY A 94 18.56 -2.71 -4.57
N THR A 95 17.24 -2.56 -4.68
CA THR A 95 16.56 -1.49 -5.45
C THR A 95 15.48 -0.77 -4.64
N ALA A 96 15.41 -1.03 -3.33
CA ALA A 96 14.59 -0.26 -2.41
C ALA A 96 15.23 1.11 -2.13
#